data_AF-A0A2V6T3N2-F1
#
_entry.id   AF-A0A2V6T3N2-F1
#
_cell.length_a   1.000
_cell.length_b   1.000
_cell.length_c   1.000
_cell.angle_alpha   90.00
_cell.angle_beta   90.00
_cell.angle_gamma   90.00
#
_symmetry.space_group_name_H-M   'P 1'
#
loop_
_entity.id
_entity.type
_entity.pdbx_description
1 polymer ?
#
loop_
_entity_poly.entity_id
_entity_poly.type
_entity_poly.pdbx_seq_one_letter_code
_entity_poly.pdbx_strand_id
1 'polypeptide(L)'
;MHLRLGLAMALGALGRDGDALAQAARGLRQAEETGSTKYVGWFHLVQGELALGAGQPAAALTELGRGAIRSRMLPTRAQDVARRIGFPTLTWQSAHRLAEAQAAGGCLTDAASAAILAAETIERMAAEAPDARCRETLLAWPRVQAALRDHGAAAPPA
;
A
#
# COMPACT_ATOMS: atom_id res chain seq x y z
N MET A 1 -7.51 -16.44 5.12
CA MET A 1 -6.81 -15.20 4.72
C MET A 1 -7.76 -14.11 4.22
N HIS A 2 -8.57 -14.33 3.17
CA HIS A 2 -9.48 -13.30 2.62
C HIS A 2 -10.41 -12.65 3.67
N LEU A 3 -11.11 -13.46 4.47
CA LEU A 3 -11.99 -12.98 5.55
C LEU A 3 -11.24 -12.13 6.58
N ARG A 4 -10.02 -12.54 6.96
CA ARG A 4 -9.19 -11.81 7.94
C ARG A 4 -8.72 -10.47 7.39
N LEU A 5 -8.36 -10.43 6.11
CA LEU A 5 -8.00 -9.19 5.44
C LEU A 5 -9.18 -8.22 5.41
N GLY A 6 -10.36 -8.68 4.97
CA GLY A 6 -11.57 -7.87 4.95
C GLY A 6 -11.97 -7.37 6.35
N LEU A 7 -11.87 -8.24 7.36
CA LEU A 7 -12.17 -7.87 8.74
C LEU A 7 -11.18 -6.84 9.30
N ALA A 8 -9.87 -6.98 9.04
CA ALA A 8 -8.87 -6.01 9.48
C ALA A 8 -9.12 -4.63 8.85
N MET A 9 -9.40 -4.57 7.55
CA MET A 9 -9.73 -3.33 6.84
C MET A 9 -11.01 -2.68 7.40
N ALA A 10 -12.06 -3.47 7.63
CA ALA A 10 -13.32 -2.97 8.18
C ALA A 10 -13.14 -2.43 9.60
N LEU A 11 -12.39 -3.12 10.44
CA LEU A 11 -12.10 -2.67 11.81
C LEU A 11 -11.28 -1.36 11.81
N GLY A 12 -10.28 -1.23 10.93
CA GLY A 12 -9.51 0.01 10.78
C GLY A 12 -10.40 1.17 10.30
N ALA A 13 -11.28 0.93 9.33
CA ALA A 13 -12.24 1.94 8.87
C ALA A 13 -13.23 2.38 9.97
N LEU A 14 -13.46 1.54 10.98
CA LEU A 14 -14.29 1.84 12.14
C LEU A 14 -13.50 2.44 13.31
N GLY A 15 -12.20 2.72 13.15
CA GLY A 15 -11.32 3.24 14.21
C GLY A 15 -11.01 2.23 15.32
N ARG A 16 -11.26 0.94 15.09
CA ARG A 16 -10.95 -0.15 16.03
C ARG A 16 -9.54 -0.68 15.78
N ASP A 17 -8.55 0.20 15.80
CA ASP A 17 -7.21 -0.06 15.29
C ASP A 17 -6.49 -1.21 16.00
N GLY A 18 -6.70 -1.36 17.31
CA GLY A 18 -6.15 -2.49 18.07
C GLY A 18 -6.69 -3.84 17.60
N ASP A 19 -8.00 -3.93 17.33
CA ASP A 19 -8.62 -5.14 16.79
C ASP A 19 -8.19 -5.37 15.34
N ALA A 20 -8.11 -4.30 14.55
CA ALA A 20 -7.64 -4.35 13.16
C ALA A 20 -6.22 -4.92 13.08
N LEU A 21 -5.31 -4.42 13.91
CA LEU A 21 -3.93 -4.87 13.99
C LEU A 21 -3.84 -6.33 14.44
N ALA A 22 -4.66 -6.74 15.41
CA ALA A 22 -4.71 -8.13 15.86
C ALA A 22 -5.15 -9.09 14.74
N GLN A 23 -6.13 -8.69 13.92
CA GLN A 23 -6.56 -9.48 12.77
C GLN A 23 -5.52 -9.49 11.65
N ALA A 24 -4.89 -8.34 11.37
CA ALA A 24 -3.83 -8.24 10.37
C ALA A 24 -2.62 -9.11 10.73
N ALA A 25 -2.15 -9.07 11.98
CA ALA A 25 -1.02 -9.89 12.43
C ALA A 25 -1.31 -11.40 12.39
N ARG A 26 -2.52 -11.82 12.76
CA ARG A 26 -2.95 -13.23 12.63
C ARG A 26 -3.06 -13.65 11.17
N GLY A 27 -3.54 -12.75 10.32
CA GLY A 27 -3.64 -12.95 8.88
C GLY A 27 -2.28 -13.09 8.21
N LEU A 28 -1.32 -12.24 8.58
CA LEU A 28 0.05 -12.27 8.09
C LEU A 28 0.72 -13.61 8.40
N ARG A 29 0.68 -14.05 9.67
CA ARG A 29 1.23 -15.36 10.06
C ARG A 29 0.64 -16.50 9.25
N GLN A 30 -0.69 -16.51 9.07
CA GLN A 30 -1.34 -17.52 8.24
C GLN A 30 -0.86 -17.45 6.77
N ALA A 31 -0.66 -16.25 6.23
CA ALA A 31 -0.18 -16.06 4.86
C ALA A 31 1.26 -16.54 4.70
N GLU A 32 2.12 -16.31 5.68
CA GLU A 32 3.50 -16.81 5.72
C GLU A 32 3.53 -18.35 5.83
N GLU A 33 2.77 -18.92 6.75
CA GLU A 33 2.65 -20.38 6.95
C GLU A 33 2.19 -21.12 5.68
N THR A 34 1.29 -20.50 4.93
CA THR A 34 0.75 -21.08 3.68
C THR A 34 1.53 -20.67 2.43
N GLY A 35 2.57 -19.85 2.56
CA GLY A 35 3.36 -19.33 1.45
C GLY A 35 2.59 -18.42 0.49
N SER A 36 1.48 -17.81 0.94
CA SER A 36 0.64 -16.97 0.09
C SER A 36 1.18 -15.54 -0.02
N THR A 37 2.13 -15.35 -0.93
CA THR A 37 2.82 -14.07 -1.17
C THR A 37 1.85 -12.91 -1.41
N LYS A 38 0.75 -13.13 -2.14
CA LYS A 38 -0.31 -12.11 -2.33
C LYS A 38 -0.83 -11.58 -1.00
N TYR A 39 -1.18 -12.48 -0.07
CA TYR A 39 -1.77 -12.07 1.21
C TYR A 39 -0.73 -11.51 2.17
N VAL A 40 0.54 -11.96 2.11
CA VAL A 40 1.65 -11.32 2.84
C VAL A 40 1.72 -9.83 2.49
N GLY A 41 1.72 -9.50 1.19
CA GLY A 41 1.75 -8.11 0.74
C GLY A 41 0.54 -7.28 1.20
N TRP A 42 -0.67 -7.85 1.13
CA TRP A 42 -1.88 -7.18 1.58
C TRP A 42 -1.90 -6.93 3.10
N PHE A 43 -1.43 -7.88 3.91
CA PHE A 43 -1.40 -7.67 5.36
C PHE A 43 -0.37 -6.61 5.76
N HIS A 44 0.80 -6.58 5.12
CA HIS A 44 1.75 -5.47 5.29
C HIS A 44 1.16 -4.12 4.89
N LEU A 45 0.43 -4.04 3.77
CA LEU A 45 -0.27 -2.81 3.39
C LEU A 45 -1.25 -2.34 4.49
N VAL A 46 -2.09 -3.24 5.00
CA VAL A 46 -3.06 -2.90 6.06
C VAL A 46 -2.37 -2.44 7.35
N GLN A 47 -1.29 -3.11 7.76
CA GLN A 47 -0.55 -2.68 8.95
C GLN A 47 0.11 -1.31 8.76
N GLY A 48 0.59 -1.02 7.54
CA GLY A 48 1.10 0.31 7.17
C GLY A 48 0.02 1.39 7.18
N GLU A 49 -1.18 1.11 6.64
CA GLU A 49 -2.33 2.01 6.68
C GLU A 49 -2.73 2.34 8.12
N LEU A 50 -2.77 1.34 9.01
CA LEU A 50 -3.07 1.52 10.44
C LEU A 50 -2.00 2.37 11.14
N ALA A 51 -0.72 2.15 10.84
CA ALA A 51 0.38 2.93 11.41
C ALA A 51 0.32 4.41 10.95
N LEU A 52 -0.05 4.67 9.69
CA LEU A 52 -0.29 6.03 9.20
C LEU A 52 -1.44 6.69 9.95
N GLY A 53 -2.57 6.00 10.10
CA GLY A 53 -3.73 6.50 10.87
C GLY A 53 -3.38 6.83 12.33
N ALA A 54 -2.48 6.06 12.93
CA ALA A 54 -1.99 6.29 14.29
C ALA A 54 -0.92 7.40 14.39
N GLY A 55 -0.55 8.08 13.30
CA GLY A 55 0.48 9.11 13.30
C GLY A 55 1.90 8.55 13.53
N GLN A 56 2.14 7.30 13.14
CA GLN A 56 3.41 6.59 13.35
C GLN A 56 4.14 6.36 12.00
N PRO A 57 4.71 7.41 11.38
CA PRO A 57 5.29 7.30 10.05
C PRO A 57 6.46 6.31 9.97
N ALA A 58 7.25 6.16 11.04
CA ALA A 58 8.34 5.17 11.07
C ALA A 58 7.82 3.72 11.04
N ALA A 59 6.71 3.43 11.73
CA ALA A 59 6.07 2.12 11.69
C ALA A 59 5.40 1.88 10.32
N ALA A 60 4.82 2.92 9.73
CA ALA A 60 4.26 2.85 8.37
C ALA A 60 5.35 2.57 7.32
N LEU A 61 6.45 3.33 7.33
CA LEU A 61 7.61 3.11 6.47
C LEU A 61 8.16 1.70 6.63
N THR A 62 8.11 1.19 7.87
CA THR A 62 8.44 -0.20 8.14
C THR A 62 7.51 -1.08 7.32
N GLU A 63 6.21 -1.14 7.56
CA GLU A 63 5.32 -2.08 6.88
C GLU A 63 5.18 -1.87 5.35
N LEU A 64 5.35 -0.65 4.84
CA LEU A 64 5.11 -0.30 3.43
C LEU A 64 6.35 -0.44 2.54
N GLY A 65 7.53 -0.09 3.07
CA GLY A 65 8.77 0.06 2.31
C GLY A 65 9.70 -1.16 2.35
N ARG A 66 10.88 -1.03 1.73
CA ARG A 66 11.96 -2.03 1.91
C ARG A 66 12.42 -1.99 3.36
N GLY A 67 12.18 -3.07 4.11
CA GLY A 67 12.74 -3.19 5.45
C GLY A 67 14.26 -3.22 5.40
N ALA A 68 14.90 -2.11 5.73
CA ALA A 68 16.33 -2.10 6.03
C ALA A 68 16.54 -2.60 7.46
N ILE A 69 16.69 -3.92 7.67
CA ILE A 69 17.44 -4.42 8.82
C ILE A 69 18.44 -5.49 8.37
N ARG A 70 19.69 -5.15 8.66
CA ARG A 70 20.91 -5.94 8.56
C ARG A 70 20.83 -7.15 9.49
N SER A 71 20.27 -8.27 9.04
CA SER A 71 20.65 -9.65 9.41
C SER A 71 19.74 -10.68 8.75
N ARG A 72 20.37 -11.63 8.04
CA ARG A 72 19.88 -12.92 7.51
C ARG A 72 18.35 -13.14 7.42
N MET A 73 17.83 -13.11 6.17
CA MET A 73 16.53 -13.64 5.67
C MET A 73 15.28 -13.21 6.48
N LEU A 74 14.36 -12.32 6.08
CA LEU A 74 13.87 -11.73 4.83
C LEU A 74 13.45 -10.27 5.15
N PRO A 75 13.59 -9.30 4.22
CA PRO A 75 12.64 -8.19 4.18
C PRO A 75 12.03 -8.10 2.77
N THR A 76 10.78 -8.54 2.64
CA THR A 76 9.97 -8.29 1.44
C THR A 76 8.64 -7.75 1.95
N ARG A 77 8.45 -6.43 1.93
CA ARG A 77 7.21 -5.83 2.45
C ARG A 77 6.32 -5.37 1.30
N ALA A 78 5.20 -4.71 1.57
CA ALA A 78 4.09 -4.57 0.62
C ALA A 78 4.53 -4.22 -0.82
N GLN A 79 5.37 -3.19 -0.99
CA GLN A 79 5.88 -2.77 -2.29
C GLN A 79 6.77 -3.81 -2.99
N ASP A 80 7.66 -4.48 -2.24
CA ASP A 80 8.54 -5.52 -2.81
C ASP A 80 7.75 -6.75 -3.22
N VAL A 81 6.78 -7.14 -2.39
CA VAL A 81 5.88 -8.23 -2.69
C VAL A 81 5.10 -7.91 -3.96
N ALA A 82 4.50 -6.73 -4.04
CA ALA A 82 3.72 -6.27 -5.19
C ALA A 82 4.52 -6.31 -6.50
N ARG A 83 5.77 -5.81 -6.45
CA ARG A 83 6.70 -5.86 -7.59
C ARG A 83 7.07 -7.29 -7.97
N ARG A 84 7.37 -8.16 -7.01
CA ARG A 84 7.76 -9.55 -7.28
C ARG A 84 6.64 -10.36 -7.93
N ILE A 85 5.40 -10.17 -7.47
CA ILE A 85 4.25 -10.91 -8.01
C ILE A 85 3.61 -10.22 -9.22
N GLY A 86 4.08 -9.03 -9.59
CA GLY A 86 3.54 -8.25 -10.71
C GLY A 86 2.05 -7.90 -10.53
N PHE A 87 1.60 -7.59 -9.30
CA PHE A 87 0.18 -7.35 -9.02
C PHE A 87 -0.13 -5.84 -8.92
N PRO A 88 -0.67 -5.21 -9.99
CA PRO A 88 -0.70 -3.75 -10.13
C PRO A 88 -1.49 -3.05 -9.02
N THR A 89 -2.60 -3.63 -8.58
CA THR A 89 -3.45 -3.06 -7.52
C THR A 89 -2.71 -2.92 -6.19
N LEU A 90 -1.91 -3.92 -5.82
CA LEU A 90 -1.10 -3.81 -4.60
C LEU A 90 0.06 -2.84 -4.81
N THR A 91 0.65 -2.80 -6.01
CA THR A 91 1.77 -1.91 -6.35
C THR A 91 1.40 -0.44 -6.17
N TRP A 92 0.30 0.03 -6.76
CA TRP A 92 -0.04 1.45 -6.65
C TRP A 92 -0.54 1.81 -5.24
N GLN A 93 -1.26 0.93 -4.55
CA GLN A 93 -1.75 1.22 -3.20
C GLN A 93 -0.61 1.29 -2.20
N SER A 94 0.34 0.34 -2.25
CA SER A 94 1.51 0.39 -1.38
C SER A 94 2.43 1.56 -1.70
N ALA A 95 2.60 1.92 -2.99
CA ALA A 95 3.37 3.09 -3.38
C ALA A 95 2.73 4.40 -2.91
N HIS A 96 1.41 4.55 -3.03
CA HIS A 96 0.70 5.73 -2.54
C HIS A 96 0.83 5.90 -1.03
N ARG A 97 0.62 4.83 -0.25
CA ARG A 97 0.79 4.89 1.21
C ARG A 97 2.25 5.11 1.60
N LEU A 98 3.21 4.55 0.85
CA LEU A 98 4.62 4.78 1.08
C LEU A 98 4.98 6.26 0.87
N ALA A 99 4.43 6.89 -0.16
CA ALA A 99 4.60 8.33 -0.41
C ALA A 99 4.11 9.18 0.78
N GLU A 100 2.91 8.88 1.31
CA GLU A 100 2.38 9.56 2.51
C GLU A 100 3.30 9.37 3.72
N ALA A 101 3.78 8.16 3.97
CA ALA A 101 4.68 7.86 5.07
C ALA A 101 6.03 8.59 4.94
N GLN A 102 6.58 8.66 3.73
CA GLN A 102 7.82 9.36 3.43
C GLN A 102 7.67 10.88 3.57
N ALA A 103 6.56 11.44 3.09
CA ALA A 103 6.26 12.86 3.25
C ALA A 103 6.10 13.24 4.73
N ALA A 104 5.36 12.43 5.51
CA ALA A 104 5.22 12.62 6.95
C ALA A 104 6.56 12.47 7.71
N GLY A 105 7.50 11.68 7.17
CA GLY A 105 8.87 11.54 7.67
C GLY A 105 9.86 12.59 7.17
N GLY A 106 9.44 13.54 6.32
CA GLY A 106 10.30 14.58 5.73
C GLY A 106 11.15 14.13 4.53
N CYS A 107 10.99 12.89 4.05
CA CYS A 107 11.72 12.33 2.90
C CYS A 107 11.04 12.69 1.57
N LEU A 108 10.99 13.99 1.22
CA LEU A 108 10.18 14.50 0.11
C LEU A 108 10.54 13.93 -1.27
N THR A 109 11.83 13.72 -1.56
CA THR A 109 12.28 13.13 -2.84
C THR A 109 11.82 11.68 -3.01
N ASP A 110 11.91 10.90 -1.93
CA ASP A 110 11.45 9.51 -1.94
C ASP A 110 9.93 9.46 -2.05
N ALA A 111 9.23 10.37 -1.35
CA ALA A 111 7.78 10.51 -1.42
C ALA A 111 7.31 10.81 -2.85
N ALA A 112 7.97 11.75 -3.54
CA ALA A 112 7.66 12.07 -4.93
C ALA A 112 7.87 10.86 -5.84
N SER A 113 8.96 10.11 -5.66
CA SER A 113 9.25 8.89 -6.43
C SER A 113 8.18 7.81 -6.23
N ALA A 114 7.71 7.62 -4.99
CA ALA A 114 6.65 6.67 -4.67
C ALA A 114 5.28 7.14 -5.22
N ALA A 115 4.99 8.44 -5.19
CA ALA A 115 3.78 9.01 -5.77
C ALA A 115 3.73 8.82 -7.30
N ILE A 116 4.86 9.06 -7.99
CA ILE A 116 5.01 8.80 -9.43
C ILE A 116 4.72 7.33 -9.74
N LEU A 117 5.33 6.40 -9.01
CA LEU A 117 5.12 4.97 -9.23
C LEU A 117 3.65 4.55 -9.05
N ALA A 118 2.94 5.15 -8.09
CA ALA A 118 1.52 4.92 -7.91
C ALA A 118 0.71 5.42 -9.12
N ALA A 119 0.95 6.66 -9.55
CA ALA A 119 0.27 7.28 -10.68
C ALA A 119 0.51 6.51 -12.00
N GLU A 120 1.77 6.24 -12.35
CA GLU A 120 2.12 5.49 -13.57
C GLU A 120 1.51 4.08 -13.59
N THR A 121 1.39 3.43 -12.43
CA THR A 121 0.75 2.12 -12.32
C THR A 121 -0.76 2.21 -12.56
N ILE A 122 -1.42 3.25 -12.02
CA ILE A 122 -2.85 3.53 -12.25
C ILE A 122 -3.09 3.84 -13.72
N GLU A 123 -2.28 4.70 -14.33
CA GLU A 123 -2.40 5.07 -15.74
C GLU A 123 -2.25 3.86 -16.66
N ARG A 124 -1.27 2.98 -16.37
CA ARG A 124 -1.10 1.72 -17.08
C ARG A 124 -2.33 0.82 -16.95
N MET A 125 -2.85 0.64 -15.74
CA MET A 125 -4.09 -0.14 -15.51
C MET A 125 -5.29 0.46 -16.27
N ALA A 126 -5.38 1.79 -16.35
CA ALA A 126 -6.44 2.47 -17.07
C ALA A 126 -6.30 2.32 -18.59
N ALA A 127 -5.07 2.32 -19.12
CA ALA A 127 -4.78 2.09 -20.53
C ALA A 127 -5.02 0.63 -20.95
N GLU A 128 -4.76 -0.33 -20.05
CA GLU A 128 -4.97 -1.77 -20.26
C GLU A 128 -6.39 -2.24 -19.92
N ALA A 129 -7.30 -1.33 -19.54
CA ALA A 129 -8.65 -1.68 -19.17
C ALA A 129 -9.40 -2.34 -20.34
N PRO A 130 -10.21 -3.40 -20.10
CA PRO A 130 -10.90 -4.13 -21.17
C PRO A 130 -11.87 -3.28 -22.01
N ASP A 131 -12.50 -2.30 -21.38
CA ASP A 131 -13.44 -1.37 -22.00
C ASP A 131 -13.46 -0.01 -21.27
N ALA A 132 -14.17 0.95 -21.87
CA ALA A 132 -14.31 2.29 -21.32
C ALA A 132 -14.97 2.31 -19.93
N ARG A 133 -15.92 1.42 -19.64
CA ARG A 133 -16.63 1.37 -18.36
C ARG A 133 -15.72 0.86 -17.24
N CYS A 134 -14.88 -0.14 -17.51
CA CYS A 134 -13.85 -0.60 -16.58
C CYS A 134 -12.86 0.51 -16.26
N ARG A 135 -12.42 1.26 -17.28
CA ARG A 135 -11.53 2.41 -17.10
C ARG A 135 -12.19 3.51 -16.26
N GLU A 136 -13.42 3.89 -16.58
CA GLU A 136 -14.19 4.90 -15.84
C GLU A 136 -14.40 4.49 -14.38
N THR A 137 -14.74 3.22 -14.13
CA THR A 137 -14.94 2.68 -12.78
C THR A 137 -13.65 2.73 -11.97
N LEU A 138 -12.51 2.39 -12.58
CA LEU A 138 -11.20 2.50 -11.93
C LEU A 138 -10.89 3.95 -11.54
N LEU A 139 -11.03 4.89 -12.48
CA LEU A 139 -10.70 6.30 -12.27
C LEU A 139 -11.70 7.03 -11.33
N ALA A 140 -12.91 6.50 -11.20
CA ALA A 140 -13.91 7.01 -10.25
C ALA A 140 -13.66 6.54 -8.80
N TRP A 141 -12.77 5.57 -8.57
CA TRP A 141 -12.52 5.05 -7.23
C TRP A 141 -11.84 6.12 -6.34
N PRO A 142 -12.37 6.48 -5.15
CA PRO A 142 -11.79 7.58 -4.37
C PRO A 142 -10.31 7.40 -3.98
N ARG A 143 -9.86 6.16 -3.75
CA ARG A 143 -8.43 5.88 -3.49
C ARG A 143 -7.55 6.21 -4.71
N VAL A 144 -8.04 5.95 -5.93
CA VAL A 144 -7.34 6.30 -7.16
C VAL A 144 -7.28 7.82 -7.35
N GLN A 145 -8.39 8.52 -7.12
CA GLN A 145 -8.41 9.99 -7.20
C GLN A 145 -7.47 10.65 -6.18
N ALA A 146 -7.37 10.10 -4.97
CA ALA A 146 -6.43 10.58 -3.97
C ALA A 146 -4.97 10.40 -4.45
N ALA A 147 -4.60 9.21 -4.93
CA ALA A 147 -3.26 8.94 -5.43
C ALA A 147 -2.85 9.87 -6.60
N LEU A 148 -3.76 10.11 -7.55
CA LEU A 148 -3.49 11.01 -8.69
C LEU A 148 -3.40 12.49 -8.26
N ARG A 149 -4.21 12.91 -7.29
CA ARG A 149 -4.14 14.28 -6.74
C ARG A 149 -2.83 14.53 -6.02
N ASP A 150 -2.40 13.59 -5.19
CA ASP A 150 -1.16 13.70 -4.41
C ASP A 150 0.07 13.66 -5.31
N HIS A 151 0.02 12.92 -6.43
CA HIS A 151 1.04 13.01 -7.48
C HIS A 151 1.08 14.39 -8.14
N GLY A 152 -0.08 14.95 -8.52
CA GLY A 152 -0.16 16.30 -9.13
C GLY A 152 0.35 17.41 -8.20
N ALA A 153 0.20 17.26 -6.88
CA ALA A 153 0.75 18.17 -5.88
C ALA A 153 2.27 18.01 -5.68
N ALA A 154 2.84 16.85 -6.02
CA ALA A 154 4.27 16.55 -5.91
C ALA A 154 5.08 16.94 -7.16
N ALA A 155 4.42 17.31 -8.27
CA ALA A 155 5.09 17.83 -9.46
C ALA A 155 5.63 19.25 -9.19
N PRO A 156 6.91 19.54 -9.52
CA PRO A 156 7.42 20.90 -9.41
C PRO A 156 6.64 21.85 -10.32
N PRO A 157 6.46 23.14 -9.93
CA PRO A 157 5.88 24.12 -10.85
C PRO A 157 6.76 24.24 -12.09
N ALA A 158 6.11 24.27 -13.27
CA ALA A 158 6.75 24.39 -14.57
C ALA A 158 7.54 25.70 -14.73
#